data_AF-A0A4Y3IK67-F1
#
_entry.id   AF-A0A4Y3IK67-F1
#
_cell.length_a   1.000
_cell.length_b   1.000
_cell.length_c   1.000
_cell.angle_alpha   90.00
_cell.angle_beta   90.00
_cell.angle_gamma   90.00
#
_symmetry.space_group_name_H-M   'P 1'
#
loop_
_entity.id
_entity.type
_entity.pdbx_description
1 polymer ?
#
loop_
_entity_poly.entity_id
_entity_poly.type
_entity_poly.pdbx_seq_one_letter_code
_entity_poly.pdbx_strand_id
1 'polypeptide(L)'
;MRKALSSAHEGIKEGKSLYHSLEALSFLPSIMLKMIKIGEISGTLTVITGRLATLFEQQLKETTDKLGQLIEPLVIVFLGTLVGGLVLSMYLPIFSLMSVVG
;
A
#
# COMPACT_ATOMS: atom_id res chain seq x y z
N MET A 1 13.29 -10.51 -7.35
CA MET A 1 14.11 -9.46 -6.69
C MET A 1 15.61 -9.77 -6.70
N ARG A 2 16.10 -10.88 -6.11
CA ARG A 2 17.55 -11.20 -6.08
C ARG A 2 18.23 -11.26 -7.45
N LYS A 3 17.64 -11.94 -8.44
CA LYS A 3 18.18 -12.01 -9.82
C LYS A 3 18.29 -10.62 -10.46
N ALA A 4 17.26 -9.79 -10.29
CA ALA A 4 17.21 -8.45 -10.85
C ALA A 4 18.29 -7.54 -10.22
N LEU A 5 18.49 -7.65 -8.90
CA LEU A 5 19.58 -6.94 -8.21
C LEU A 5 20.96 -7.44 -8.62
N SER A 6 21.11 -8.75 -8.86
CA SER A 6 22.35 -9.34 -9.38
C SER A 6 22.68 -8.80 -10.78
N SER A 7 21.69 -8.71 -11.67
CA SER A 7 21.87 -8.12 -13.00
C SER A 7 22.24 -6.65 -12.96
N ALA A 8 21.64 -5.88 -12.04
CA ALA A 8 22.02 -4.49 -11.81
C ALA A 8 23.47 -4.38 -11.30
N HIS A 9 23.88 -5.26 -10.38
CA HIS A 9 25.24 -5.32 -9.85
C HIS A 9 26.28 -5.65 -10.94
N GLU A 10 25.97 -6.60 -11.82
CA GLU A 10 26.80 -6.92 -12.98
C GLU A 10 26.97 -5.69 -13.89
N GLY A 11 25.87 -4.97 -14.18
CA GLY A 11 25.90 -3.76 -15.00
C GLY A 11 26.78 -2.65 -14.41
N ILE A 12 26.76 -2.47 -13.09
CA ILE A 12 27.62 -1.49 -12.40
C ILE A 12 29.10 -1.90 -12.52
N LYS A 13 29.41 -3.20 -12.38
CA LYS A 13 30.78 -3.72 -12.57
C LYS A 13 31.28 -3.54 -14.00
N GLU A 14 30.39 -3.62 -14.98
CA GLU A 14 30.68 -3.33 -16.39
C GLU A 14 30.86 -1.84 -16.70
N GLY A 15 30.68 -0.96 -15.70
CA GLY A 15 30.86 0.49 -15.84
C GLY A 15 29.60 1.26 -16.26
N LYS A 16 28.41 0.63 -16.24
CA LYS A 16 27.15 1.35 -16.43
C LYS A 16 26.87 2.22 -15.21
N SER A 17 26.22 3.36 -15.44
CA SER A 17 25.73 4.21 -14.35
C SER A 17 24.76 3.45 -13.46
N LEU A 18 24.71 3.84 -12.19
CA LEU A 18 23.77 3.30 -11.21
C LEU A 18 22.33 3.53 -11.67
N TYR A 19 22.03 4.71 -12.24
CA TYR A 19 20.74 4.98 -12.87
C TYR A 19 20.36 3.93 -13.92
N HIS A 20 21.23 3.68 -14.92
CA HIS A 20 20.90 2.75 -16.01
C HIS A 20 20.83 1.28 -15.54
N SER A 21 21.65 0.92 -14.56
CA SER A 21 21.63 -0.43 -13.98
C SER A 21 20.35 -0.70 -13.18
N LEU A 22 19.78 0.33 -12.56
CA LEU A 22 18.54 0.25 -11.79
C LEU A 22 17.28 0.52 -12.62
N GLU A 23 17.39 1.24 -13.73
CA GLU A 23 16.27 1.56 -14.65
C GLU A 23 15.61 0.29 -15.23
N ALA A 24 16.38 -0.79 -15.39
CA ALA A 24 15.86 -2.10 -15.81
C ALA A 24 14.96 -2.79 -14.76
N LEU A 25 14.90 -2.27 -13.53
CA LEU A 25 14.10 -2.84 -12.44
C LEU A 25 12.67 -2.28 -12.46
N SER A 26 11.72 -3.10 -12.88
CA SER A 26 10.30 -2.73 -13.01
C SER A 26 9.58 -2.40 -11.70
N PHE A 27 10.13 -2.77 -10.55
CA PHE A 27 9.54 -2.52 -9.24
C PHE A 27 9.98 -1.20 -8.60
N LEU A 28 10.95 -0.49 -9.20
CA LEU A 28 11.43 0.78 -8.65
C LEU A 28 10.51 1.93 -9.08
N PRO A 29 10.00 2.74 -8.13
CA PRO A 29 9.24 3.93 -8.48
C PRO A 29 10.04 4.89 -9.36
N SER A 30 9.39 5.52 -10.33
CA SER A 30 10.05 6.45 -11.27
C SER A 30 10.69 7.66 -10.58
N ILE A 31 10.11 8.12 -9.46
CA ILE A 31 10.68 9.19 -8.63
C ILE A 31 12.01 8.76 -7.98
N MET A 32 12.13 7.47 -7.62
CA MET A 32 13.31 6.90 -6.99
C MET A 32 14.48 6.83 -7.99
N LEU A 33 14.21 6.40 -9.23
CA LEU A 33 15.20 6.39 -10.32
C LEU A 33 15.70 7.80 -10.65
N LYS A 34 14.80 8.78 -10.74
CA LYS A 34 15.17 10.18 -11.00
C LYS A 34 16.03 10.78 -9.90
N MET A 35 15.71 10.50 -8.65
CA MET A 35 16.50 10.92 -7.49
C MET A 35 17.90 10.31 -7.54
N ILE A 36 18.02 9.01 -7.82
CA ILE A 36 19.32 8.33 -7.97
C ILE A 36 20.16 8.97 -9.07
N LYS A 37 19.56 9.29 -10.23
CA LYS A 37 20.24 10.01 -11.31
C LYS A 37 20.80 11.36 -10.85
N ILE A 38 20.00 12.14 -10.09
CA ILE A 38 20.43 13.44 -9.55
C ILE A 38 21.56 13.25 -8.53
N GLY A 39 21.45 12.26 -7.65
CA GLY A 39 22.48 11.93 -6.65
C GLY A 39 23.79 11.45 -7.27
N GLU A 40 23.71 10.71 -8.38
CA GLU A 40 24.86 10.23 -9.14
C GLU A 40 25.58 11.38 -9.86
N ILE A 41 24.85 12.28 -10.53
CA ILE A 41 25.43 13.44 -11.23
C ILE A 41 26.03 14.45 -10.25
N SER A 42 25.38 14.66 -9.10
CA SER A 42 25.83 15.62 -8.08
C SER A 42 26.86 15.06 -7.10
N GLY A 43 27.19 13.77 -7.17
CA GLY A 43 28.06 13.10 -6.20
C GLY A 43 27.46 13.00 -4.79
N THR A 44 26.15 13.24 -4.62
CA THR A 44 25.45 13.22 -3.32
C THR A 44 24.67 11.94 -3.06
N LEU A 45 25.07 10.84 -3.71
CA LEU A 45 24.34 9.58 -3.69
C LEU A 45 24.00 9.08 -2.27
N THR A 46 24.93 9.18 -1.32
CA THR A 46 24.73 8.79 0.10
C THR A 46 23.58 9.56 0.76
N VAL A 47 23.43 10.84 0.46
CA VAL A 47 22.38 11.69 1.02
C VAL A 47 21.03 11.33 0.38
N ILE A 48 21.04 11.13 -0.94
CA ILE A 48 19.83 10.82 -1.70
C ILE A 48 19.28 9.45 -1.33
N THR A 49 20.11 8.41 -1.22
CA THR A 49 19.66 7.06 -0.85
C THR A 49 19.07 7.02 0.56
N GLY A 50 19.65 7.76 1.52
CA GLY A 50 19.07 7.93 2.85
C GLY A 50 17.68 8.59 2.83
N ARG A 51 17.51 9.65 2.02
CA ARG A 51 16.19 10.28 1.80
C ARG A 51 15.20 9.30 1.16
N LEU A 52 15.64 8.50 0.19
CA LEU A 52 14.80 7.51 -0.47
C LEU A 52 14.31 6.43 0.50
N ALA A 53 15.16 5.95 1.41
CA ALA A 53 14.76 5.01 2.44
C ALA A 53 13.65 5.60 3.32
N THR A 54 13.82 6.84 3.79
CA THR A 54 12.83 7.53 4.64
C THR A 54 11.51 7.75 3.90
N LEU A 55 11.56 8.18 2.63
CA LEU A 55 10.36 8.38 1.81
C LEU A 55 9.61 7.07 1.55
N PHE A 56 10.35 5.97 1.34
CA PHE A 56 9.75 4.67 1.11
C PHE A 56 9.08 4.13 2.38
N GLU A 57 9.74 4.26 3.53
CA GLU A 57 9.15 3.92 4.84
C GLU A 57 7.87 4.71 5.10
N GLN A 58 7.88 6.01 4.81
CA GLN A 58 6.70 6.86 4.97
C GLN A 58 5.55 6.42 4.05
N GLN A 59 5.84 6.17 2.76
CA GLN A 59 4.83 5.68 1.82
C GLN A 59 4.27 4.31 2.23
N LEU A 60 5.12 3.43 2.76
CA LEU A 60 4.72 2.13 3.26
C LEU A 60 3.77 2.29 4.45
N LYS A 61 4.14 3.14 5.42
CA LYS A 61 3.31 3.44 6.58
C LYS A 61 1.97 4.04 6.19
N GLU A 62 1.95 5.03 5.31
CA GLU A 62 0.70 5.64 4.82
C GLU A 62 -0.20 4.62 4.12
N THR A 63 0.38 3.71 3.35
CA THR A 63 -0.38 2.65 2.66
C THR A 63 -0.95 1.66 3.67
N THR A 64 -0.16 1.23 4.65
CA THR A 64 -0.61 0.35 5.73
C THR A 64 -1.71 1.00 6.58
N ASP A 65 -1.55 2.28 6.94
CA ASP A 65 -2.54 3.03 7.72
C ASP A 65 -3.87 3.14 6.94
N LYS A 66 -3.81 3.43 5.63
CA LYS A 66 -5.01 3.45 4.76
C LYS A 66 -5.71 2.10 4.67
N LEU A 67 -4.96 1.01 4.58
CA LEU A 67 -5.53 -0.34 4.61
C LEU A 67 -6.27 -0.59 5.93
N GLY A 68 -5.67 -0.19 7.05
CA GLY A 68 -6.32 -0.27 8.37
C GLY A 68 -7.61 0.56 8.45
N GLN A 69 -7.59 1.79 7.94
CA GLN A 69 -8.75 2.70 7.93
C GLN A 69 -9.94 2.16 7.11
N LEU A 70 -9.70 1.31 6.10
CA LEU A 70 -10.77 0.68 5.33
C LEU A 70 -11.40 -0.52 6.04
N ILE A 71 -10.68 -1.18 6.95
CA ILE A 71 -11.19 -2.32 7.71
C ILE A 71 -12.26 -1.86 8.72
N GLU A 72 -12.07 -0.71 9.35
CA GLU A 72 -13.00 -0.16 10.34
C GLU A 72 -14.45 0.00 9.83
N PRO A 73 -14.73 0.68 8.69
CA PRO A 73 -16.08 0.82 8.17
C PRO A 73 -16.69 -0.53 7.73
N LEU A 74 -15.88 -1.48 7.25
CA LEU A 74 -16.37 -2.83 6.92
C LEU A 74 -16.90 -3.57 8.15
N VAL A 75 -16.21 -3.46 9.29
CA VAL A 75 -16.66 -4.05 10.55
C VAL A 75 -17.97 -3.41 11.02
N ILE A 76 -18.10 -2.09 10.92
CA ILE A 76 -19.33 -1.37 11.29
C ILE A 76 -20.52 -1.81 10.42
N VAL A 77 -20.34 -1.91 9.09
CA VAL A 77 -21.41 -2.36 8.18
C VAL A 77 -21.82 -3.80 8.48
N PHE A 78 -20.85 -4.68 8.75
CA PHE A 78 -21.10 -6.08 9.11
C PHE A 78 -21.90 -6.20 10.41
N LEU A 79 -21.45 -5.52 11.48
CA LEU A 79 -22.14 -5.50 12.77
C LEU A 79 -23.53 -4.86 12.66
N GLY A 80 -23.65 -3.75 11.93
CA GLY A 80 -24.94 -3.08 11.68
C GLY A 80 -25.93 -3.99 10.97
N THR A 81 -25.46 -4.78 9.99
CA THR A 81 -26.32 -5.76 9.29
C THR A 81 -26.76 -6.89 10.22
N LEU A 82 -25.85 -7.43 11.04
CA LEU A 82 -26.19 -8.47 12.02
C LEU A 82 -27.21 -7.98 13.05
N VAL A 83 -26.97 -6.82 13.67
CA VAL A 83 -27.87 -6.25 14.67
C VAL A 83 -29.21 -5.84 14.03
N GLY A 84 -29.17 -5.20 12.86
CA GLY A 84 -30.38 -4.84 12.11
C GLY A 84 -31.21 -6.06 11.73
N GLY A 85 -30.56 -7.16 11.30
CA GLY A 85 -31.22 -8.44 11.03
C GLY A 85 -31.91 -9.00 12.26
N LEU A 86 -31.24 -9.02 13.42
CA LEU A 86 -31.81 -9.49 14.68
C LEU A 86 -33.06 -8.69 15.09
N VAL A 87 -32.98 -7.35 15.00
CA VAL A 87 -34.11 -6.47 15.30
C VAL A 87 -35.29 -6.77 14.38
N LEU A 88 -35.08 -6.84 13.06
CA LEU A 88 -36.12 -7.16 12.10
C LEU A 88 -36.76 -8.53 12.38
N SER A 89 -35.94 -9.55 12.69
CA SER A 89 -36.43 -10.89 13.06
C SER A 89 -37.27 -10.90 14.33
N MET A 90 -37.02 -10.00 15.29
CA MET A 90 -37.83 -9.89 16.51
C MET A 90 -39.14 -9.13 16.30
N TYR A 91 -39.16 -8.10 15.45
CA TYR A 91 -40.34 -7.26 15.24
C TYR A 91 -41.33 -7.81 14.21
N LEU A 92 -40.86 -8.50 13.16
CA LEU A 92 -41.73 -9.09 12.14
C LEU A 92 -42.82 -10.03 12.72
N PRO A 93 -42.50 -10.95 13.67
CA PRO A 93 -43.50 -11.80 14.29
C PRO A 93 -44.57 -11.02 15.07
N ILE A 94 -44.17 -9.95 15.75
CA ILE A 94 -45.10 -9.08 16.51
C ILE A 94 -46.11 -8.44 15.54
N PHE A 95 -45.64 -7.94 14.39
CA PHE A 95 -46.51 -7.41 13.34
C PHE A 95 -47.47 -8.46 12.80
N SER A 96 -46.98 -9.68 12.56
CA SER A 96 -47.84 -10.76 12.08
C SER A 96 -48.94 -11.12 13.08
N LEU A 97 -48.65 -11.13 14.39
CA LEU A 97 -49.64 -11.38 15.43
C LEU A 97 -50.70 -10.28 15.52
N MET A 98 -50.33 -8.99 15.35
CA MET A 98 -51.31 -7.90 15.30
C MET A 98 -52.25 -8.01 14.09
N SER A 99 -51.75 -8.45 12.93
CA SER A 99 -52.58 -8.58 11.72
C SER A 99 -53.63 -9.69 11.78
N VAL A 100 -53.47 -10.66 12.70
CA VAL A 100 -54.40 -11.78 12.87
C VAL A 100 -55.44 -11.50 13.96
N VAL A 101 -55.20 -10.51 14.82
CA VAL A 101 -56.04 -10.15 15.98
C VAL A 101 -56.95 -8.95 15.69
N GLY A 102 -56.71 -8.20 14.60
CA GLY A 102 -57.63 -7.16 14.08
C GLY A 102 -58.53 -7.70 12.98
#